data_AF-K6UZT6-F1
#
_entry.id   AF-K6UZT6-F1
#
_cell.length_a   1.000
_cell.length_b   1.000
_cell.length_c   1.000
_cell.angle_alpha   90.00
_cell.angle_beta   90.00
_cell.angle_gamma   90.00
#
_symmetry.space_group_name_H-M   'P 1'
#
loop_
_entity.id
_entity.type
_entity.pdbx_description
1 polymer ?
#
loop_
_entity_poly.entity_id
_entity_poly.type
_entity_poly.pdbx_seq_one_letter_code
_entity_poly.pdbx_strand_id
1 'polypeptide(L)'
;MNRNVVDSAISLLRDDVIYYCFTKEHFVENHLNLFLDVKNNNNGKFEKESKLYIFYTLFDMDMKLLNTDDKAMCNSKSDKLDKMICKVEHLLKNIREYLTDFDLDIKNALDYLIYWLYGQLNEIGHNVNDINSFHTKVINYFNTKFPELKDELNKKYIKSYNIKVLKNKKELYDFLNYYIYIKDRVNKNRNNEEYCNYIVYIFKLYKEIHDDYNSMNSGWYDDEIKLFKDKISGVDNEINLLIKKCPLINSNLIFEEYNKSTRLIELEKSKEEGEKNFKSIKTILQV
;
A
#
# COMPACT_ATOMS: atom_id res chain seq x y z
N MET A 1 10.49 9.97 -24.90
CA MET A 1 11.10 8.63 -25.01
C MET A 1 10.07 7.70 -25.64
N ASN A 2 10.50 6.66 -26.36
CA ASN A 2 9.72 5.96 -27.41
C ASN A 2 8.47 5.21 -26.89
N ARG A 3 7.33 5.30 -27.61
CA ARG A 3 6.18 4.34 -27.51
C ARG A 3 6.65 2.89 -27.48
N ASN A 4 7.75 2.59 -28.18
CA ASN A 4 8.37 1.27 -28.21
C ASN A 4 8.84 0.76 -26.84
N VAL A 5 9.16 1.60 -25.85
CA VAL A 5 9.58 1.13 -24.51
C VAL A 5 8.38 0.63 -23.71
N VAL A 6 7.27 1.37 -23.73
CA VAL A 6 6.02 0.97 -23.09
C VAL A 6 5.43 -0.26 -23.78
N ASP A 7 5.44 -0.30 -25.12
CA ASP A 7 4.99 -1.46 -25.89
C ASP A 7 5.93 -2.66 -25.71
N SER A 8 7.25 -2.45 -25.54
CA SER A 8 8.20 -3.52 -25.20
C SER A 8 8.00 -4.03 -23.79
N ALA A 9 7.80 -3.16 -22.79
CA ALA A 9 7.49 -3.56 -21.42
C ALA A 9 6.18 -4.36 -21.40
N ILE A 10 5.14 -3.91 -22.09
CA ILE A 10 3.86 -4.61 -22.24
C ILE A 10 4.01 -5.92 -23.04
N SER A 11 4.90 -6.00 -24.01
CA SER A 11 5.18 -7.25 -24.74
C SER A 11 5.94 -8.28 -23.89
N LEU A 12 6.83 -7.82 -23.02
CA LEU A 12 7.57 -8.66 -22.06
C LEU A 12 6.66 -9.18 -20.92
N LEU A 13 5.52 -8.51 -20.67
CA LEU A 13 4.49 -9.01 -19.74
C LEU A 13 3.83 -10.32 -20.22
N ARG A 14 3.92 -10.67 -21.51
CA ARG A 14 3.16 -11.81 -22.07
C ARG A 14 3.77 -13.18 -21.80
N ASP A 15 5.09 -13.33 -21.78
CA ASP A 15 5.64 -14.68 -22.00
C ASP A 15 6.49 -15.29 -20.85
N ASP A 16 7.18 -14.54 -19.96
CA ASP A 16 8.13 -15.19 -19.00
C ASP A 16 8.14 -14.70 -17.53
N VAL A 17 7.33 -13.71 -17.14
CA VAL A 17 7.50 -13.02 -15.83
C VAL A 17 6.69 -13.64 -14.68
N ILE A 18 5.76 -14.56 -14.97
CA ILE A 18 4.60 -14.87 -14.13
C ILE A 18 4.91 -15.75 -12.90
N TYR A 19 5.98 -16.56 -12.91
CA TYR A 19 6.14 -17.64 -11.92
C TYR A 19 6.85 -17.24 -10.61
N TYR A 20 7.63 -16.14 -10.59
CA TYR A 20 8.58 -15.88 -9.50
C TYR A 20 8.24 -14.71 -8.56
N CYS A 21 7.24 -13.87 -8.87
CA CYS A 21 6.98 -12.64 -8.10
C CYS A 21 6.25 -12.87 -6.76
N PHE A 22 5.89 -14.11 -6.39
CA PHE A 22 5.10 -14.38 -5.19
C PHE A 22 5.39 -15.76 -4.59
N THR A 23 6.59 -15.99 -4.05
CA THR A 23 6.87 -17.15 -3.19
C THR A 23 6.83 -16.72 -1.72
N LYS A 24 5.69 -16.91 -1.05
CA LYS A 24 5.32 -18.05 -0.19
C LYS A 24 6.09 -18.12 1.14
N GLU A 25 5.39 -17.71 2.21
CA GLU A 25 5.13 -18.59 3.35
C GLU A 25 3.69 -18.33 3.88
N HIS A 26 2.86 -19.36 3.76
CA HIS A 26 1.49 -19.58 4.27
C HIS A 26 0.30 -18.66 3.92
N PHE A 27 0.48 -17.42 3.45
CA PHE A 27 -0.65 -16.51 3.19
C PHE A 27 -0.86 -16.13 1.70
N VAL A 28 0.07 -16.51 0.83
CA VAL A 28 0.14 -16.03 -0.56
C VAL A 28 -0.72 -16.84 -1.52
N GLU A 29 -0.98 -18.13 -1.29
CA GLU A 29 -1.49 -18.99 -2.36
C GLU A 29 -2.95 -18.71 -2.77
N ASN A 30 -3.85 -18.44 -1.80
CA ASN A 30 -5.27 -18.18 -2.10
C ASN A 30 -5.53 -16.74 -2.59
N HIS A 31 -4.79 -15.75 -2.10
CA HIS A 31 -4.96 -14.36 -2.52
C HIS A 31 -4.19 -14.03 -3.81
N LEU A 32 -3.08 -14.70 -4.06
CA LEU A 32 -2.38 -14.63 -5.35
C LEU A 32 -3.27 -15.11 -6.49
N ASN A 33 -3.98 -16.22 -6.31
CA ASN A 33 -4.92 -16.74 -7.31
C ASN A 33 -6.06 -15.74 -7.60
N LEU A 34 -6.55 -15.03 -6.58
CA LEU A 34 -7.49 -13.93 -6.74
C LEU A 34 -6.91 -12.75 -7.53
N PHE A 35 -5.67 -12.35 -7.23
CA PHE A 35 -4.99 -11.30 -8.01
C PHE A 35 -4.78 -11.71 -9.47
N LEU A 36 -4.39 -12.97 -9.70
CA LEU A 36 -4.26 -13.54 -11.03
C LEU A 36 -5.63 -13.65 -11.72
N ASP A 37 -6.72 -13.91 -11.00
CA ASP A 37 -8.08 -13.93 -11.55
C ASP A 37 -8.54 -12.52 -11.95
N VAL A 38 -8.32 -11.51 -11.10
CA VAL A 38 -8.57 -10.08 -11.42
C VAL A 38 -7.81 -9.67 -12.67
N LYS A 39 -6.56 -10.12 -12.78
CA LYS A 39 -5.69 -9.87 -13.93
C LYS A 39 -6.23 -10.52 -15.20
N ASN A 40 -6.45 -11.84 -15.17
CA ASN A 40 -6.77 -12.64 -16.36
C ASN A 40 -8.17 -12.37 -16.91
N ASN A 41 -9.14 -12.04 -16.06
CA ASN A 41 -10.55 -12.01 -16.45
C ASN A 41 -11.16 -10.61 -16.56
N ASN A 42 -10.34 -9.55 -16.46
CA ASN A 42 -10.74 -8.17 -16.76
C ASN A 42 -10.42 -7.76 -18.21
N ASN A 43 -10.30 -8.72 -19.15
CA ASN A 43 -9.87 -8.46 -20.53
C ASN A 43 -8.54 -7.66 -20.61
N GLY A 44 -7.64 -7.85 -19.63
CA GLY A 44 -6.40 -7.07 -19.49
C GLY A 44 -6.59 -5.62 -19.04
N LYS A 45 -7.82 -5.18 -18.70
CA LYS A 45 -8.10 -3.82 -18.21
C LYS A 45 -7.35 -3.51 -16.92
N PHE A 46 -7.30 -4.46 -15.98
CA PHE A 46 -6.55 -4.32 -14.73
C PHE A 46 -5.07 -4.02 -14.99
N GLU A 47 -4.44 -4.78 -15.89
CA GLU A 47 -3.01 -4.64 -16.23
C GLU A 47 -2.69 -3.29 -16.89
N LYS A 48 -3.65 -2.72 -17.61
CA LYS A 48 -3.48 -1.49 -18.39
C LYS A 48 -3.85 -0.22 -17.64
N GLU A 49 -4.76 -0.32 -16.67
CA GLU A 49 -5.33 0.85 -15.98
C GLU A 49 -4.92 0.95 -14.50
N SER A 50 -4.53 -0.17 -13.87
CA SER A 50 -4.11 -0.14 -12.48
C SER A 50 -2.69 0.41 -12.35
N LYS A 51 -2.60 1.73 -12.11
CA LYS A 51 -1.34 2.45 -11.91
C LYS A 51 -0.45 1.79 -10.86
N LEU A 52 -1.03 1.35 -9.73
CA LEU A 52 -0.30 0.60 -8.69
C LEU A 52 0.32 -0.70 -9.25
N TYR A 53 -0.46 -1.50 -9.97
CA TYR A 53 0.01 -2.77 -10.53
C TYR A 53 1.12 -2.56 -11.55
N ILE A 54 0.96 -1.58 -12.43
CA ILE A 54 1.96 -1.20 -13.43
C ILE A 54 3.27 -0.83 -12.75
N PHE A 55 3.24 0.05 -11.75
CA PHE A 55 4.44 0.49 -11.05
C PHE A 55 5.11 -0.63 -10.26
N TYR A 56 4.35 -1.46 -9.56
CA TYR A 56 4.92 -2.66 -8.91
C TYR A 56 5.64 -3.55 -9.91
N THR A 57 5.02 -3.75 -11.07
CA THR A 57 5.60 -4.59 -12.12
C THR A 57 6.86 -3.96 -12.73
N LEU A 58 6.90 -2.63 -12.90
CA LEU A 58 8.12 -1.91 -13.29
C LEU A 58 9.23 -2.06 -12.24
N PHE A 59 8.89 -1.91 -10.96
CA PHE A 59 9.85 -2.07 -9.87
C PHE A 59 10.42 -3.49 -9.82
N ASP A 60 9.57 -4.50 -10.01
CA ASP A 60 9.98 -5.90 -10.10
C ASP A 60 10.83 -6.20 -11.35
N MET A 61 10.50 -5.58 -12.50
CA MET A 61 11.30 -5.73 -13.73
C MET A 61 12.68 -5.13 -13.58
N ASP A 62 12.78 -3.90 -13.08
CA ASP A 62 14.05 -3.25 -12.78
C ASP A 62 14.86 -4.08 -11.77
N MET A 63 14.20 -4.66 -10.77
CA MET A 63 14.82 -5.62 -9.84
C MET A 63 15.39 -6.87 -10.53
N LYS A 64 14.78 -7.34 -11.64
CA LYS A 64 15.21 -8.51 -12.42
C LYS A 64 16.30 -8.18 -13.44
N LEU A 65 16.19 -7.08 -14.20
CA LEU A 65 17.23 -6.67 -15.15
C LEU A 65 18.58 -6.44 -14.46
N LEU A 66 18.54 -5.92 -13.23
CA LEU A 66 19.76 -5.77 -12.43
C LEU A 66 20.40 -7.12 -12.07
N ASN A 67 19.61 -8.20 -11.89
CA ASN A 67 20.15 -9.53 -11.62
C ASN A 67 20.91 -10.15 -12.81
N THR A 68 20.66 -9.68 -14.05
CA THR A 68 21.32 -10.20 -15.27
C THR A 68 22.57 -9.41 -15.65
N ASP A 69 22.59 -8.10 -15.39
CA ASP A 69 23.74 -7.20 -15.63
C ASP A 69 24.64 -7.01 -14.38
N ASP A 70 24.43 -7.88 -13.39
CA ASP A 70 24.86 -7.90 -11.98
C ASP A 70 26.39 -7.79 -11.70
N LYS A 71 27.24 -7.62 -12.73
CA LYS A 71 28.69 -7.55 -12.55
C LYS A 71 29.25 -6.13 -12.50
N ALA A 72 28.53 -5.13 -13.04
CA ALA A 72 29.05 -3.76 -13.16
C ALA A 72 28.40 -2.74 -12.21
N MET A 73 27.12 -2.91 -11.84
CA MET A 73 26.37 -1.86 -11.12
C MET A 73 26.22 -2.12 -9.61
N CYS A 74 25.92 -3.35 -9.22
CA CYS A 74 25.81 -3.78 -7.83
C CYS A 74 26.83 -4.90 -7.62
N ASN A 75 27.91 -4.69 -6.86
CA ASN A 75 28.99 -5.67 -6.73
C ASN A 75 28.44 -7.06 -6.37
N SER A 76 28.61 -8.05 -7.26
CA SER A 76 28.03 -9.41 -7.13
C SER A 76 28.43 -10.20 -5.87
N LYS A 77 29.41 -9.70 -5.11
CA LYS A 77 29.89 -10.24 -3.83
C LYS A 77 29.17 -9.68 -2.60
N SER A 78 28.28 -8.71 -2.75
CA SER A 78 27.56 -8.09 -1.65
C SER A 78 26.47 -9.02 -1.10
N ASP A 79 26.13 -8.86 0.18
CA ASP A 79 25.07 -9.64 0.82
C ASP A 79 23.68 -9.29 0.24
N LYS A 80 22.64 -10.03 0.66
CA LYS A 80 21.26 -9.85 0.17
C LYS A 80 20.74 -8.43 0.38
N LEU A 81 21.11 -7.83 1.52
CA LEU A 81 20.71 -6.48 1.90
C LEU A 81 21.32 -5.44 0.95
N ASP A 82 22.63 -5.51 0.72
CA ASP A 82 23.34 -4.60 -0.17
C ASP A 82 22.84 -4.68 -1.61
N LYS A 83 22.53 -5.90 -2.09
CA LYS A 83 21.89 -6.07 -3.41
C LYS A 83 20.54 -5.36 -3.45
N MET A 84 19.70 -5.54 -2.44
CA MET A 84 18.39 -4.91 -2.39
C MET A 84 18.49 -3.38 -2.35
N ILE A 85 19.39 -2.84 -1.54
CA ILE A 85 19.64 -1.39 -1.45
C ILE A 85 20.07 -0.81 -2.80
N CYS A 86 21.04 -1.44 -3.46
CA CYS A 86 21.54 -0.98 -4.76
C CYS A 86 20.41 -0.91 -5.80
N LYS A 87 19.47 -1.85 -5.74
CA LYS A 87 18.29 -1.84 -6.62
C LYS A 87 17.30 -0.73 -6.28
N VAL A 88 17.05 -0.49 -5.00
CA VAL A 88 16.22 0.64 -4.55
C VAL A 88 16.83 1.98 -4.98
N GLU A 89 18.15 2.11 -4.92
CA GLU A 89 18.88 3.28 -5.42
C GLU A 89 18.63 3.53 -6.90
N HIS A 90 18.71 2.46 -7.70
CA HIS A 90 18.45 2.52 -9.13
C HIS A 90 17.00 2.94 -9.43
N LEU A 91 16.03 2.32 -8.75
CA LEU A 91 14.62 2.68 -8.84
C LEU A 91 14.39 4.16 -8.54
N LEU A 92 14.92 4.64 -7.41
CA LEU A 92 14.77 6.04 -6.97
C LEU A 92 15.42 7.03 -7.94
N LYS A 93 16.50 6.63 -8.61
CA LYS A 93 17.16 7.46 -9.62
C LYS A 93 16.29 7.63 -10.87
N ASN A 94 15.60 6.57 -11.30
CA ASN A 94 14.89 6.54 -12.57
C ASN A 94 13.38 6.77 -12.43
N ILE A 95 12.82 6.80 -11.21
CA ILE A 95 11.37 6.92 -11.01
C ILE A 95 10.73 8.13 -11.69
N ARG A 96 11.48 9.24 -11.82
CA ARG A 96 11.02 10.45 -12.54
C ARG A 96 10.83 10.22 -14.04
N GLU A 97 11.63 9.34 -14.63
CA GLU A 97 11.53 9.01 -16.07
C GLU A 97 10.21 8.29 -16.36
N TYR A 98 9.74 7.44 -15.43
CA TYR A 98 8.47 6.73 -15.57
C TYR A 98 7.24 7.64 -15.45
N LEU A 99 7.31 8.78 -14.77
CA LEU A 99 6.13 9.61 -14.50
C LEU A 99 5.45 10.14 -15.77
N THR A 100 6.26 10.53 -16.75
CA THR A 100 5.77 11.15 -18.00
C THR A 100 4.99 10.15 -18.83
N ASP A 101 5.41 8.89 -18.84
CA ASP A 101 4.81 7.85 -19.67
C ASP A 101 3.46 7.35 -19.11
N PHE A 102 3.22 7.52 -17.80
CA PHE A 102 2.02 7.01 -17.11
C PHE A 102 1.08 8.10 -16.57
N ASP A 103 1.34 9.38 -16.89
CA ASP A 103 0.60 10.54 -16.37
C ASP A 103 0.35 10.40 -14.86
N LEU A 104 1.46 10.18 -14.13
CA LEU A 104 1.45 9.94 -12.69
C LEU A 104 2.21 11.04 -11.97
N ASP A 105 1.58 11.61 -10.96
CA ASP A 105 2.27 12.52 -10.04
C ASP A 105 3.35 11.79 -9.24
N ILE A 106 4.48 12.47 -8.99
CA ILE A 106 5.63 11.90 -8.28
C ILE A 106 5.24 11.39 -6.88
N LYS A 107 4.29 12.02 -6.18
CA LYS A 107 3.88 11.59 -4.84
C LYS A 107 3.22 10.23 -4.91
N ASN A 108 2.31 10.01 -5.86
CA ASN A 108 1.67 8.71 -6.05
C ASN A 108 2.69 7.63 -6.44
N ALA A 109 3.68 7.96 -7.27
CA ALA A 109 4.74 7.01 -7.64
C ALA A 109 5.59 6.61 -6.42
N LEU A 110 5.93 7.58 -5.57
CA LEU A 110 6.68 7.35 -4.34
C LEU A 110 5.85 6.61 -3.30
N ASP A 111 4.54 6.84 -3.23
CA ASP A 111 3.63 6.05 -2.42
C ASP A 111 3.70 4.58 -2.86
N TYR A 112 3.53 4.31 -4.15
CA TYR A 112 3.66 2.95 -4.69
C TYR A 112 5.01 2.36 -4.33
N LEU A 113 6.11 3.10 -4.46
CA LEU A 113 7.42 2.61 -4.08
C LEU A 113 7.50 2.27 -2.59
N ILE A 114 6.99 3.12 -1.70
CA ILE A 114 6.98 2.88 -0.25
C ILE A 114 6.29 1.54 0.09
N TYR A 115 5.07 1.32 -0.42
CA TYR A 115 4.34 0.08 -0.13
C TYR A 115 4.94 -1.14 -0.80
N TRP A 116 5.59 -0.96 -1.95
CA TRP A 116 6.37 -2.02 -2.58
C TRP A 116 7.57 -2.40 -1.70
N LEU A 117 8.35 -1.43 -1.20
CA LEU A 117 9.50 -1.67 -0.31
C LEU A 117 9.10 -2.42 0.97
N TYR A 118 7.92 -2.15 1.53
CA TYR A 118 7.39 -2.91 2.67
C TYR A 118 7.17 -4.40 2.34
N GLY A 119 6.78 -4.73 1.11
CA GLY A 119 6.67 -6.11 0.66
C GLY A 119 8.03 -6.80 0.59
N GLN A 120 9.04 -6.07 0.12
CA GLN A 120 10.40 -6.58 -0.07
C GLN A 120 11.15 -6.83 1.25
N LEU A 121 10.79 -6.13 2.35
CA LEU A 121 11.41 -6.32 3.66
C LEU A 121 11.25 -7.74 4.21
N ASN A 122 10.22 -8.49 3.78
CA ASN A 122 10.10 -9.91 4.10
C ASN A 122 11.27 -10.74 3.55
N GLU A 123 11.91 -10.28 2.47
CA GLU A 123 13.00 -11.00 1.83
C GLU A 123 14.34 -10.78 2.53
N ILE A 124 14.57 -9.61 3.14
CA ILE A 124 15.84 -9.30 3.82
C ILE A 124 16.04 -10.16 5.08
N GLY A 125 14.96 -10.73 5.62
CA GLY A 125 14.96 -11.53 6.85
C GLY A 125 14.62 -10.71 8.10
N HIS A 126 14.71 -11.33 9.29
CA HIS A 126 14.27 -10.73 10.56
C HIS A 126 15.39 -10.10 11.39
N ASN A 127 16.57 -9.89 10.82
CA ASN A 127 17.67 -9.26 11.53
C ASN A 127 17.40 -7.75 11.69
N VAL A 128 17.32 -7.31 12.95
CA VAL A 128 17.05 -5.92 13.31
C VAL A 128 18.07 -4.94 12.74
N ASN A 129 19.35 -5.33 12.69
CA ASN A 129 20.41 -4.48 12.14
C ASN A 129 20.25 -4.29 10.62
N ASP A 130 19.86 -5.35 9.92
CA ASP A 130 19.66 -5.32 8.47
C ASP A 130 18.43 -4.48 8.12
N ILE A 131 17.33 -4.65 8.85
CA ILE A 131 16.12 -3.82 8.73
C ILE A 131 16.42 -2.35 9.05
N ASN A 132 17.20 -2.08 10.12
CA ASN A 132 17.61 -0.71 10.49
C ASN A 132 18.44 -0.06 9.39
N SER A 133 19.41 -0.80 8.85
CA SER A 133 20.30 -0.36 7.77
C SER A 133 19.50 -0.06 6.51
N PHE A 134 18.58 -0.95 6.13
CA PHE A 134 17.67 -0.76 5.01
C PHE A 134 16.87 0.53 5.14
N HIS A 135 16.12 0.68 6.24
CA HIS A 135 15.30 1.88 6.46
C HIS A 135 16.12 3.17 6.45
N THR A 136 17.30 3.15 7.07
CA THR A 136 18.17 4.34 7.14
C THR A 136 18.64 4.74 5.74
N LYS A 137 19.02 3.77 4.91
CA LYS A 137 19.44 4.02 3.52
C LYS A 137 18.27 4.54 2.67
N VAL A 138 17.09 3.93 2.77
CA VAL A 138 15.88 4.40 2.06
C VAL A 138 15.54 5.85 2.43
N ILE A 139 15.51 6.18 3.71
CA ILE A 139 15.23 7.54 4.19
C ILE A 139 16.26 8.54 3.67
N ASN A 140 17.54 8.19 3.71
CA ASN A 140 18.60 9.04 3.16
C ASN A 140 18.39 9.28 1.66
N TYR A 141 18.03 8.25 0.89
CA TYR A 141 17.74 8.43 -0.52
C TYR A 141 16.52 9.30 -0.80
N PHE A 142 15.42 9.11 -0.05
CA PHE A 142 14.26 10.00 -0.17
C PHE A 142 14.66 11.45 0.08
N ASN A 143 15.39 11.71 1.17
CA ASN A 143 15.81 13.06 1.55
C ASN A 143 16.79 13.69 0.54
N THR A 144 17.64 12.90 -0.11
CA THR A 144 18.61 13.40 -1.09
C THR A 144 18.02 13.55 -2.50
N LYS A 145 17.15 12.64 -2.94
CA LYS A 145 16.60 12.61 -4.31
C LYS A 145 15.28 13.38 -4.45
N PHE A 146 14.56 13.54 -3.35
CA PHE A 146 13.29 14.25 -3.27
C PHE A 146 13.31 15.22 -2.09
N PRO A 147 14.29 16.15 -2.02
CA PRO A 147 14.39 17.11 -0.92
C PRO A 147 13.11 17.96 -0.77
N GLU A 148 12.39 18.19 -1.87
CA GLU A 148 11.13 18.92 -1.90
C GLU A 148 9.95 18.17 -1.27
N LEU A 149 10.05 16.85 -1.12
CA LEU A 149 9.04 15.99 -0.49
C LEU A 149 9.51 15.39 0.84
N LYS A 150 10.66 15.84 1.35
CA LYS A 150 11.32 15.28 2.54
C LYS A 150 10.39 15.09 3.72
N ASP A 151 9.64 16.12 4.12
CA ASP A 151 8.80 16.07 5.31
C ASP A 151 7.60 15.13 5.11
N GLU A 152 7.01 15.13 3.91
CA GLU A 152 5.90 14.24 3.54
C GLU A 152 6.35 12.77 3.52
N LEU A 153 7.48 12.47 2.87
CA LEU A 153 8.03 11.12 2.79
C LEU A 153 8.48 10.60 4.15
N ASN A 154 9.09 11.44 4.99
CA ASN A 154 9.49 11.02 6.34
C ASN A 154 8.30 10.78 7.27
N LYS A 155 7.17 11.47 7.04
CA LYS A 155 5.92 11.18 7.76
C LYS A 155 5.30 9.87 7.27
N LYS A 156 5.33 9.62 5.96
CA LYS A 156 4.65 8.48 5.33
C LYS A 156 5.42 7.16 5.42
N TYR A 157 6.75 7.22 5.30
CA TYR A 157 7.62 6.07 5.39
C TYR A 157 7.87 5.69 6.85
N ILE A 158 7.23 4.60 7.27
CA ILE A 158 7.33 4.06 8.61
C ILE A 158 8.55 3.15 8.72
N LYS A 159 9.50 3.56 9.56
CA LYS A 159 10.60 2.72 10.02
C LYS A 159 10.11 1.81 11.14
N SER A 160 9.71 0.58 10.81
CA SER A 160 9.22 -0.40 11.79
C SER A 160 9.98 -1.72 11.68
N TYR A 161 10.43 -2.22 12.82
CA TYR A 161 11.00 -3.58 12.92
C TYR A 161 9.92 -4.66 13.00
N ASN A 162 8.67 -4.25 13.24
CA ASN A 162 7.55 -5.17 13.23
C ASN A 162 7.08 -5.38 11.79
N ILE A 163 7.59 -6.43 11.17
CA ILE A 163 7.26 -6.82 9.79
C ILE A 163 5.73 -6.99 9.60
N LYS A 164 5.00 -7.42 10.63
CA LYS A 164 3.52 -7.51 10.57
C LYS A 164 2.89 -6.15 10.31
N VAL A 165 3.40 -5.07 10.92
CA VAL A 165 2.88 -3.70 10.70
C VAL A 165 3.05 -3.30 9.24
N LEU A 166 4.24 -3.53 8.68
CA LEU A 166 4.54 -3.16 7.30
C LEU A 166 3.71 -3.98 6.29
N LYS A 167 3.55 -5.29 6.57
CA LYS A 167 2.67 -6.18 5.81
C LYS A 167 1.23 -5.70 5.82
N ASN A 168 0.68 -5.42 7.00
CA ASN A 168 -0.69 -4.95 7.16
C ASN A 168 -0.95 -3.64 6.41
N LYS A 169 -0.02 -2.67 6.49
CA LYS A 169 -0.09 -1.41 5.75
C LYS A 169 -0.17 -1.66 4.24
N LYS A 170 0.71 -2.50 3.72
CA LYS A 170 0.73 -2.88 2.30
C LYS A 170 -0.58 -3.54 1.87
N GLU A 171 -1.09 -4.50 2.63
CA GLU A 171 -2.29 -5.24 2.26
C GLU A 171 -3.54 -4.35 2.21
N LEU A 172 -3.69 -3.44 3.19
CA LEU A 172 -4.76 -2.43 3.15
C LEU A 172 -4.60 -1.51 1.94
N TYR A 173 -3.41 -0.96 1.71
CA TYR A 173 -3.16 -0.05 0.61
C TYR A 173 -3.41 -0.68 -0.76
N ASP A 174 -2.90 -1.90 -0.97
CA ASP A 174 -3.08 -2.67 -2.20
C ASP A 174 -4.57 -2.96 -2.43
N PHE A 175 -5.29 -3.47 -1.42
CA PHE A 175 -6.73 -3.70 -1.51
C PHE A 175 -7.48 -2.44 -1.93
N LEU A 176 -7.20 -1.31 -1.28
CA LEU A 176 -7.90 -0.05 -1.51
C LEU A 176 -7.64 0.49 -2.92
N ASN A 177 -6.42 0.32 -3.47
CA ASN A 177 -6.11 0.69 -4.84
C ASN A 177 -6.75 -0.25 -5.86
N TYR A 178 -6.87 -1.53 -5.54
CA TYR A 178 -7.46 -2.54 -6.43
C TYR A 178 -8.97 -2.69 -6.27
N TYR A 179 -9.57 -2.01 -5.29
CA TYR A 179 -10.96 -2.19 -4.89
C TYR A 179 -11.96 -2.03 -6.05
N ILE A 180 -11.75 -1.08 -6.96
CA ILE A 180 -12.65 -0.87 -8.10
C ILE A 180 -12.75 -2.12 -8.98
N TYR A 181 -11.64 -2.82 -9.18
CA TYR A 181 -11.58 -4.05 -9.97
C TYR A 181 -12.19 -5.20 -9.18
N ILE A 182 -11.85 -5.34 -7.90
CA ILE A 182 -12.42 -6.36 -7.01
C ILE A 182 -13.96 -6.24 -6.98
N LYS A 183 -14.47 -5.02 -6.82
CA LYS A 183 -15.91 -4.70 -6.83
C LYS A 183 -16.58 -5.09 -8.14
N ASP A 184 -15.94 -4.80 -9.27
CA ASP A 184 -16.48 -5.18 -10.59
C ASP A 184 -16.64 -6.71 -10.71
N ARG A 185 -15.67 -7.49 -10.19
CA ARG A 185 -15.74 -8.96 -10.16
C ARG A 185 -16.86 -9.46 -9.25
N VAL A 186 -16.96 -8.90 -8.04
CA VAL A 186 -18.05 -9.21 -7.09
C VAL A 186 -19.43 -8.93 -7.70
N ASN A 187 -19.55 -7.91 -8.54
CA ASN A 187 -20.81 -7.56 -9.19
C ASN A 187 -21.18 -8.47 -10.36
N LYS A 188 -20.18 -8.93 -11.15
CA LYS A 188 -20.36 -9.72 -12.38
C LYS A 188 -20.47 -11.23 -12.16
N ASN A 189 -19.74 -11.79 -11.19
CA ASN A 189 -19.61 -13.24 -11.06
C ASN A 189 -20.74 -13.89 -10.24
N ARG A 190 -21.20 -15.07 -10.69
CA ARG A 190 -22.14 -15.92 -9.93
C ARG A 190 -21.45 -16.70 -8.79
N ASN A 191 -20.13 -16.92 -8.89
CA ASN A 191 -19.30 -17.51 -7.84
C ASN A 191 -18.24 -16.48 -7.42
N ASN A 192 -18.58 -15.63 -6.44
CA ASN A 192 -17.74 -14.55 -5.94
C ASN A 192 -17.16 -14.86 -4.56
N GLU A 193 -17.21 -16.12 -4.11
CA GLU A 193 -16.85 -16.53 -2.75
C GLU A 193 -15.42 -16.13 -2.38
N GLU A 194 -14.46 -16.39 -3.27
CA GLU A 194 -13.04 -16.03 -3.04
C GLU A 194 -12.87 -14.50 -2.87
N TYR A 195 -13.53 -13.71 -3.72
CA TYR A 195 -13.50 -12.25 -3.64
C TYR A 195 -14.13 -11.74 -2.34
N CYS A 196 -15.26 -12.32 -1.97
CA CYS A 196 -15.93 -12.03 -0.71
C CYS A 196 -15.06 -12.42 0.49
N ASN A 197 -14.39 -13.56 0.45
CA ASN A 197 -13.45 -14.00 1.49
C ASN A 197 -12.27 -13.03 1.63
N TYR A 198 -11.75 -12.50 0.52
CA TYR A 198 -10.70 -11.50 0.56
C TYR A 198 -11.18 -10.16 1.13
N ILE A 199 -12.37 -9.69 0.76
CA ILE A 199 -12.97 -8.49 1.36
C ILE A 199 -13.18 -8.67 2.86
N VAL A 200 -13.73 -9.83 3.29
CA VAL A 200 -13.91 -10.16 4.71
C VAL A 200 -12.57 -10.17 5.45
N TYR A 201 -11.53 -10.74 4.85
CA TYR A 201 -10.19 -10.72 5.41
C TYR A 201 -9.68 -9.30 5.64
N ILE A 202 -9.78 -8.42 4.64
CA ILE A 202 -9.33 -7.04 4.74
C ILE A 202 -10.16 -6.25 5.78
N PHE A 203 -11.46 -6.53 5.90
CA PHE A 203 -12.31 -5.86 6.88
C PHE A 203 -11.98 -6.30 8.31
N LYS A 204 -11.65 -7.59 8.50
CA LYS A 204 -11.10 -8.08 9.78
C LYS A 204 -9.76 -7.42 10.10
N LEU A 205 -8.86 -7.33 9.13
CA LEU A 205 -7.57 -6.66 9.30
C LEU A 205 -7.75 -5.17 9.70
N TYR A 206 -8.63 -4.45 9.01
CA TYR A 206 -8.96 -3.06 9.35
C TYR A 206 -9.51 -2.96 10.78
N LYS A 207 -10.43 -3.86 11.16
CA LYS A 207 -10.98 -3.91 12.52
C LYS A 207 -9.93 -4.21 13.57
N GLU A 208 -9.03 -5.17 13.34
CA GLU A 208 -7.92 -5.48 14.26
C GLU A 208 -7.02 -4.28 14.50
N ILE A 209 -6.72 -3.49 13.46
CA ILE A 209 -5.92 -2.26 13.58
C ILE A 209 -6.66 -1.17 14.36
N HIS A 210 -7.98 -1.05 14.14
CA HIS A 210 -8.80 -0.05 14.80
C HIS A 210 -9.06 -0.38 16.28
N ASP A 211 -9.30 -1.66 16.59
CA ASP A 211 -9.52 -2.15 17.96
C ASP A 211 -8.24 -2.16 18.80
N ASP A 212 -7.06 -2.31 18.18
CA ASP A 212 -5.77 -2.24 18.87
C ASP A 212 -5.38 -0.78 19.16
N TYR A 213 -5.49 -0.38 20.43
CA TYR A 213 -5.18 0.98 20.90
C TYR A 213 -3.80 1.48 20.46
N ASN A 214 -2.78 0.61 20.48
CA ASN A 214 -1.43 1.00 20.08
C ASN A 214 -1.33 1.26 18.58
N SER A 215 -1.91 0.39 17.76
CA SER A 215 -1.96 0.56 16.30
C SER A 215 -2.73 1.82 15.92
N MET A 216 -3.90 2.04 16.51
CA MET A 216 -4.74 3.21 16.22
C MET A 216 -4.07 4.53 16.62
N ASN A 217 -3.41 4.59 17.78
CA ASN A 217 -2.78 5.82 18.27
C ASN A 217 -1.33 6.02 17.82
N SER A 218 -0.72 5.03 17.16
CA SER A 218 0.65 5.15 16.64
C SER A 218 0.78 6.13 15.48
N GLY A 219 -0.32 6.47 14.81
CA GLY A 219 -0.32 7.19 13.54
C GLY A 219 0.17 6.36 12.35
N TRP A 220 0.56 5.09 12.57
CA TRP A 220 1.15 4.27 11.51
C TRP A 220 0.17 3.94 10.40
N TYR A 221 -1.13 3.90 10.68
CA TYR A 221 -2.16 3.50 9.70
C TYR A 221 -3.04 4.66 9.21
N ASP A 222 -2.70 5.91 9.55
CA ASP A 222 -3.57 7.07 9.29
C ASP A 222 -3.97 7.20 7.82
N ASP A 223 -3.01 7.03 6.91
CA ASP A 223 -3.25 7.12 5.46
C ASP A 223 -4.15 5.98 4.96
N GLU A 224 -3.94 4.74 5.42
CA GLU A 224 -4.77 3.61 5.00
C GLU A 224 -6.17 3.69 5.60
N ILE A 225 -6.30 4.12 6.85
CA ILE A 225 -7.59 4.31 7.52
C ILE A 225 -8.38 5.41 6.80
N LYS A 226 -7.73 6.53 6.45
CA LYS A 226 -8.37 7.60 5.69
C LYS A 226 -8.83 7.08 4.32
N LEU A 227 -7.95 6.40 3.59
CA LEU A 227 -8.28 5.87 2.26
C LEU A 227 -9.41 4.83 2.31
N PHE A 228 -9.43 3.98 3.35
CA PHE A 228 -10.51 3.04 3.60
C PHE A 228 -11.82 3.78 3.84
N LYS A 229 -11.78 4.83 4.66
CA LYS A 229 -12.95 5.64 4.93
C LYS A 229 -13.48 6.28 3.65
N ASP A 230 -12.61 6.90 2.86
CA ASP A 230 -12.99 7.61 1.65
C ASP A 230 -13.58 6.67 0.56
N LYS A 231 -13.10 5.42 0.48
CA LYS A 231 -13.52 4.47 -0.58
C LYS A 231 -14.68 3.56 -0.21
N ILE A 232 -14.78 3.18 1.06
CA ILE A 232 -15.73 2.14 1.52
C ILE A 232 -16.76 2.74 2.45
N SER A 233 -16.31 3.50 3.45
CA SER A 233 -17.14 3.89 4.59
C SER A 233 -17.93 5.18 4.38
N GLY A 234 -17.33 6.16 3.71
CA GLY A 234 -17.90 7.47 3.42
C GLY A 234 -18.71 7.51 2.12
N VAL A 235 -18.82 6.38 1.42
CA VAL A 235 -19.62 6.25 0.20
C VAL A 235 -20.93 5.56 0.54
N ASP A 236 -21.99 6.35 0.62
CA ASP A 236 -23.35 5.84 0.83
C ASP A 236 -23.64 4.71 -0.16
N ASN A 237 -24.12 3.58 0.37
CA ASN A 237 -24.45 2.34 -0.35
C ASN A 237 -23.29 1.39 -0.69
N GLU A 238 -22.02 1.78 -0.52
CA GLU A 238 -20.92 0.87 -0.87
C GLU A 238 -20.91 -0.37 0.03
N ILE A 239 -21.01 -0.16 1.34
CA ILE A 239 -21.14 -1.24 2.31
C ILE A 239 -22.39 -2.07 2.07
N ASN A 240 -23.53 -1.44 1.76
CA ASN A 240 -24.78 -2.16 1.50
C ASN A 240 -24.68 -3.04 0.25
N LEU A 241 -24.00 -2.56 -0.79
CA LEU A 241 -23.71 -3.33 -1.99
C LEU A 241 -22.86 -4.55 -1.66
N LEU A 242 -21.79 -4.35 -0.88
CA LEU A 242 -20.91 -5.43 -0.45
C LEU A 242 -21.66 -6.47 0.38
N ILE A 243 -22.46 -6.07 1.38
CA ILE A 243 -23.26 -7.00 2.20
C ILE A 243 -24.24 -7.79 1.32
N LYS A 244 -24.90 -7.13 0.36
CA LYS A 244 -25.84 -7.79 -0.55
C LYS A 244 -25.16 -8.82 -1.45
N LYS A 245 -23.95 -8.53 -1.92
CA LYS A 245 -23.21 -9.37 -2.87
C LYS A 245 -22.33 -10.41 -2.20
N CYS A 246 -21.92 -10.16 -0.97
CA CYS A 246 -21.07 -11.01 -0.16
C CYS A 246 -21.74 -11.24 1.20
N PRO A 247 -22.65 -12.22 1.29
CA PRO A 247 -23.39 -12.51 2.53
C PRO A 247 -22.48 -12.90 3.71
N LEU A 248 -21.24 -13.33 3.44
CA LEU A 248 -20.21 -13.61 4.43
C LEU A 248 -19.71 -12.37 5.17
N ILE A 249 -19.93 -11.18 4.61
CA ILE A 249 -19.63 -9.91 5.26
C ILE A 249 -20.68 -9.68 6.34
N ASN A 250 -20.35 -10.09 7.57
CA ASN A 250 -21.16 -9.78 8.72
C ASN A 250 -21.17 -8.26 8.93
N SER A 251 -22.36 -7.65 8.99
CA SER A 251 -22.55 -6.21 9.25
C SER A 251 -21.83 -5.76 10.54
N ASN A 252 -21.66 -6.64 11.52
CA ASN A 252 -20.98 -6.33 12.78
C ASN A 252 -19.45 -6.14 12.63
N LEU A 253 -18.87 -6.62 11.53
CA LEU A 253 -17.47 -6.32 11.17
C LEU A 253 -17.29 -4.88 10.70
N ILE A 254 -18.37 -4.22 10.26
CA ILE A 254 -18.35 -2.88 9.66
C ILE A 254 -18.98 -1.84 10.58
N PHE A 255 -20.07 -2.18 11.28
CA PHE A 255 -20.97 -1.21 11.90
C PHE A 255 -20.96 -1.12 13.43
N GLU A 256 -20.42 -2.10 14.17
CA GLU A 256 -20.35 -1.98 15.64
C GLU A 256 -19.49 -0.78 16.09
N GLU A 257 -18.66 -0.23 15.19
CA GLU A 257 -17.81 0.92 15.49
C GLU A 257 -18.14 2.24 14.78
N TYR A 258 -19.09 2.31 13.84
CA TYR A 258 -19.51 3.63 13.37
C TYR A 258 -20.04 4.47 14.54
N ASN A 259 -20.82 3.85 15.42
CA ASN A 259 -21.29 4.50 16.65
C ASN A 259 -20.18 4.82 17.67
N LYS A 260 -19.02 4.15 17.59
CA LYS A 260 -17.86 4.38 18.46
C LYS A 260 -16.92 5.45 17.87
N SER A 261 -16.76 5.48 16.55
CA SER A 261 -16.00 6.47 15.80
C SER A 261 -16.69 7.84 15.84
N THR A 262 -18.03 7.91 15.75
CA THR A 262 -18.77 9.16 15.98
C THR A 262 -18.52 9.68 17.40
N ARG A 263 -18.50 8.80 18.41
CA ARG A 263 -18.18 9.17 19.80
C ARG A 263 -16.75 9.67 19.99
N LEU A 264 -15.76 9.07 19.33
CA LEU A 264 -14.37 9.55 19.39
C LEU A 264 -14.19 10.90 18.69
N ILE A 265 -14.85 11.10 17.55
CA ILE A 265 -14.87 12.40 16.84
C ILE A 265 -15.62 13.46 17.66
N GLU A 266 -16.70 13.11 18.36
CA GLU A 266 -17.41 13.99 19.31
C GLU A 266 -16.55 14.31 20.55
N LEU A 267 -15.75 13.35 21.03
CA LEU A 267 -14.81 13.54 22.13
C LEU A 267 -13.63 14.44 21.73
N GLU A 268 -13.14 14.35 20.50
CA GLU A 268 -12.09 15.23 19.97
C GLU A 268 -12.63 16.65 19.73
N LYS A 269 -13.81 16.79 19.12
CA LYS A 269 -14.47 18.10 18.93
C LYS A 269 -14.78 18.80 20.25
N SER A 270 -15.27 18.07 21.26
CA SER A 270 -15.55 18.63 22.59
C SER A 270 -14.29 19.01 23.37
N LYS A 271 -13.16 18.32 23.15
CA LYS A 271 -11.85 18.74 23.69
C LYS A 271 -11.35 20.02 23.04
N GLU A 272 -11.43 20.15 21.72
CA GLU A 272 -11.04 21.38 21.02
C GLU A 272 -11.91 22.59 21.42
N GLU A 273 -13.21 22.39 21.62
CA GLU A 273 -14.12 23.43 22.13
C GLU A 273 -13.81 23.80 23.59
N GLY A 274 -13.53 22.81 24.43
CA GLY A 274 -13.10 23.02 25.81
C GLY A 274 -11.82 23.85 25.90
N GLU A 275 -10.82 23.57 25.07
CA GLU A 275 -9.55 24.30 25.05
C GLU A 275 -9.70 25.74 24.52
N LYS A 276 -10.56 25.96 23.51
CA LYS A 276 -10.89 27.30 23.00
C LYS A 276 -11.60 28.14 24.05
N ASN A 277 -12.56 27.55 24.77
CA ASN A 277 -13.27 28.23 25.87
C ASN A 277 -12.32 28.54 27.03
N PHE A 278 -11.43 27.62 27.38
CA PHE A 278 -10.45 27.84 28.45
C PHE A 278 -9.44 28.95 28.12
N LYS A 279 -8.96 29.00 26.87
CA LYS A 279 -8.11 30.12 26.39
C LYS A 279 -8.84 31.46 26.45
N SER A 280 -10.11 31.49 26.03
CA SER A 280 -10.92 32.71 26.01
C SER A 280 -11.18 33.26 27.42
N ILE A 281 -11.44 32.38 28.39
CA ILE A 281 -11.59 32.77 29.81
C ILE A 281 -10.29 33.31 30.39
N LYS A 282 -9.14 32.69 30.04
CA LYS A 282 -7.83 33.14 30.50
C LYS A 282 -7.46 34.53 29.99
N THR A 283 -7.90 34.90 28.78
CA THR A 283 -7.72 36.24 28.22
C THR A 283 -8.60 37.29 28.90
N ILE A 284 -9.80 36.93 29.34
CA ILE A 284 -10.72 37.85 30.06
C ILE A 284 -10.20 38.17 31.48
N LEU A 285 -9.53 37.22 32.14
CA LEU A 285 -8.97 37.39 33.49
C LEU A 285 -7.64 38.17 33.54
N GLN A 286 -7.13 38.61 32.39
CA GLN A 286 -5.86 39.36 32.26
C GLN A 286 -6.05 40.84 31.89
N VAL A 287 -7.29 41.35 31.94
CA VAL A 287 -7.67 42.77 31.79
C VAL A 287 -8.15 43.29 33.15
#